data_AF-A0A973SGZ5-F1
#
_entry.id   AF-A0A973SGZ5-F1
#
_cell.length_a   1.000
_cell.length_b   1.000
_cell.length_c   1.000
_cell.angle_alpha   90.00
_cell.angle_beta   90.00
_cell.angle_gamma   90.00
#
_symmetry.space_group_name_H-M   'P 1'
#
loop_
_entity.id
_entity.type
_entity.pdbx_description
1 polymer ?
#
loop_
_entity_poly.entity_id
_entity_poly.type
_entity_poly.pdbx_seq_one_letter_code
_entity_poly.pdbx_strand_id
1 'polypeptide(L)'
;MTDDSSTLASRLQHLIDSRRKPDGSRYTYREIGAATGSTHGHIHAIATGKADDPHVKVLVRIAEFFNVDPAYLIPPSVAGFACSQPAEVAAIAFRASRLDPEDLKGVQEIINRIVSGEIKPDNL
;
A
#
# COMPACT_ATOMS: atom_id res chain seq x y z
N MET A 1 -18.34 9.49 6.51
CA MET A 1 -17.34 9.10 7.53
C MET A 1 -16.43 8.09 6.86
N THR A 2 -15.31 8.56 6.32
CA THR A 2 -14.28 7.68 5.76
C THR A 2 -13.66 6.88 6.91
N ASP A 3 -13.65 5.57 6.76
CA ASP A 3 -13.14 4.63 7.75
C ASP A 3 -11.62 4.77 7.82
N ASP A 4 -11.10 5.67 8.66
CA ASP A 4 -9.66 5.92 8.83
C ASP A 4 -8.88 4.64 9.19
N SER A 5 -9.59 3.62 9.68
CA SER A 5 -9.12 2.26 9.98
C SER A 5 -8.42 1.56 8.81
N SER A 6 -8.68 1.96 7.55
CA SER A 6 -8.09 1.34 6.36
C SER A 6 -6.81 2.01 5.85
N THR A 7 -6.38 3.13 6.44
CA THR A 7 -5.22 3.89 5.97
C THR A 7 -3.90 3.29 6.43
N LEU A 8 -2.83 3.52 5.67
CA LEU A 8 -1.47 3.12 6.06
C LEU A 8 -1.09 3.68 7.44
N ALA A 9 -1.44 4.94 7.70
CA ALA A 9 -1.18 5.62 8.96
C ALA A 9 -1.80 4.87 10.15
N SER A 10 -3.10 4.59 10.09
CA SER A 10 -3.83 3.86 11.14
C SER A 10 -3.28 2.45 11.37
N ARG A 11 -2.91 1.75 10.28
CA ARG A 11 -2.35 0.41 10.37
C ARG A 11 -0.95 0.39 10.98
N LEU A 12 -0.09 1.35 10.61
CA LEU A 12 1.22 1.52 11.22
C LEU A 12 1.08 1.89 12.71
N GLN A 13 0.18 2.81 13.03
CA GLN A 13 -0.08 3.20 14.41
C GLN A 13 -0.57 2.02 15.25
N HIS A 14 -1.46 1.19 14.70
CA HIS A 14 -1.89 -0.05 15.32
C HIS A 14 -0.73 -1.03 15.60
N LEU A 15 0.25 -1.17 14.70
CA LEU A 15 1.43 -2.01 14.94
C LEU A 15 2.29 -1.46 16.08
N ILE A 16 2.52 -0.15 16.12
CA ILE A 16 3.29 0.52 17.17
C ILE A 16 2.58 0.38 18.53
N ASP A 17 1.26 0.47 18.54
CA ASP A 17 0.44 0.39 19.75
C ASP A 17 0.25 -1.03 20.26
N SER A 18 0.15 -2.03 19.38
CA SER A 18 -0.10 -3.43 19.73
C SER A 18 1.19 -4.24 20.00
N ARG A 19 2.27 -3.98 19.25
CA ARG A 19 3.53 -4.71 19.42
C ARG A 19 4.40 -4.05 20.47
N ARG A 20 5.02 -4.88 21.31
CA ARG A 20 5.97 -4.47 22.34
C ARG A 20 7.32 -5.10 22.08
N LYS A 21 8.36 -4.42 22.52
CA LYS A 21 9.71 -4.96 22.56
C LYS A 21 9.76 -6.17 23.52
N PRO A 22 10.84 -6.97 23.45
CA PRO A 22 11.08 -8.04 24.42
C PRO A 22 11.10 -7.56 25.88
N ASP A 23 11.49 -6.30 26.11
CA ASP A 23 11.50 -5.65 27.43
C ASP A 23 10.12 -5.10 27.86
N GLY A 24 9.07 -5.27 27.03
CA GLY A 24 7.72 -4.77 27.30
C GLY A 24 7.50 -3.29 26.98
N SER A 25 8.52 -2.55 26.55
CA SER A 25 8.41 -1.15 26.16
C SER A 25 7.85 -0.96 24.74
N ARG A 26 7.41 0.26 24.44
CA ARG A 26 6.92 0.65 23.10
C ARG A 26 8.09 0.91 22.15
N TYR A 27 7.93 0.51 20.90
CA TYR A 27 8.86 0.90 19.83
C TYR A 27 8.78 2.41 19.59
N THR A 28 9.94 3.05 19.49
CA THR A 28 10.05 4.48 19.15
C THR A 28 10.23 4.68 17.65
N TYR A 29 9.82 5.82 17.13
CA TYR A 29 10.03 6.17 15.71
C TYR A 29 11.52 6.15 15.31
N ARG A 30 12.42 6.42 16.27
CA ARG A 30 13.87 6.35 16.04
C ARG A 30 14.35 4.92 15.82
N GLU A 31 13.85 3.97 16.60
CA GLU A 31 14.20 2.55 16.45
C GLU A 31 13.63 1.97 15.16
N ILE A 32 12.37 2.29 14.84
CA ILE A 32 11.73 1.86 13.60
C ILE A 32 12.51 2.41 12.40
N GLY A 33 12.82 3.71 12.39
CA GLY A 33 13.60 4.33 11.32
C GLY A 33 14.99 3.71 11.16
N ALA A 34 15.70 3.47 12.28
CA ALA A 34 17.01 2.83 12.24
C ALA A 34 16.95 1.41 11.63
N ALA A 35 15.92 0.63 11.96
CA ALA A 35 15.75 -0.73 11.44
C ALA A 35 15.33 -0.75 9.96
N THR A 36 14.55 0.24 9.50
CA THR A 36 14.04 0.28 8.12
C THR A 36 14.95 1.05 7.16
N GLY A 37 16.01 1.68 7.68
CA GLY A 37 16.87 2.60 6.92
C GLY A 37 16.15 3.89 6.53
N SER A 38 15.20 4.33 7.37
CA SER A 38 14.44 5.57 7.21
C SER A 38 14.74 6.54 8.35
N THR A 39 14.45 7.83 8.17
CA THR A 39 14.58 8.79 9.27
C THR A 39 13.39 8.70 10.22
N HIS A 40 13.59 9.00 11.50
CA HIS A 40 12.51 9.04 12.50
C HIS A 40 11.38 9.99 12.08
N GLY A 41 11.71 11.13 11.45
CA GLY A 41 10.74 12.08 10.93
C GLY A 41 9.92 11.52 9.77
N HIS A 42 10.52 10.68 8.92
CA HIS A 42 9.81 9.98 7.85
C HIS A 42 8.82 8.97 8.42
N ILE A 43 9.21 8.16 9.42
CA ILE A 43 8.30 7.23 10.09
C ILE A 43 7.15 7.97 10.79
N HIS A 44 7.45 9.07 11.47
CA HIS A 44 6.42 9.93 12.07
C HIS A 44 5.46 10.47 11.00
N ALA A 45 5.97 10.95 9.86
CA ALA A 45 5.14 11.45 8.77
C ALA A 45 4.20 10.36 8.22
N ILE A 46 4.65 9.11 8.11
CA ILE A 46 3.80 7.97 7.72
C ILE A 46 2.74 7.70 8.80
N ALA A 47 3.15 7.61 10.07
CA ALA A 47 2.25 7.29 11.18
C ALA A 47 1.15 8.35 11.38
N THR A 48 1.43 9.61 11.06
CA THR A 48 0.44 10.70 11.11
C THR A 48 -0.29 10.94 9.80
N GLY A 49 -0.04 10.14 8.75
CA GLY A 49 -0.67 10.29 7.43
C GLY A 49 -0.21 11.51 6.63
N LYS A 50 0.90 12.16 7.02
CA LYS A 50 1.53 13.26 6.27
C LYS A 50 2.33 12.75 5.06
N ALA A 51 2.77 11.50 5.11
CA ALA A 51 3.35 10.77 3.99
C ALA A 51 2.51 9.50 3.75
N ASP A 52 1.63 9.56 2.77
CA ASP A 52 0.64 8.53 2.43
C ASP A 52 1.11 7.53 1.37
N ASP A 53 2.08 7.91 0.53
CA ASP A 53 2.70 7.04 -0.49
C ASP A 53 4.22 6.82 -0.29
N PRO A 54 4.64 6.15 0.79
CA PRO A 54 6.03 5.74 0.92
C PRO A 54 6.36 4.60 -0.06
N HIS A 55 7.59 4.59 -0.57
CA HIS A 55 8.07 3.52 -1.44
C HIS A 55 7.84 2.13 -0.82
N VAL A 56 7.42 1.17 -1.67
CA VAL A 56 7.15 -0.23 -1.29
C VAL A 56 8.29 -0.85 -0.47
N LYS A 57 9.54 -0.52 -0.78
CA LYS A 57 10.72 -1.00 -0.04
C LYS A 57 10.72 -0.60 1.44
N VAL A 58 10.21 0.58 1.77
CA VAL A 58 10.05 1.05 3.16
C VAL A 58 8.95 0.25 3.85
N LEU A 59 7.82 0.03 3.18
CA LEU A 59 6.71 -0.76 3.72
C LEU A 59 7.13 -2.20 4.03
N VAL A 60 7.84 -2.86 3.12
CA VAL A 60 8.35 -4.23 3.32
C VAL A 60 9.24 -4.30 4.55
N ARG A 61 10.17 -3.35 4.71
CA ARG A 61 11.07 -3.33 5.88
C ARG A 61 10.33 -3.05 7.19
N ILE A 62 9.31 -2.19 7.18
CA ILE A 62 8.47 -1.97 8.36
C ILE A 62 7.73 -3.27 8.71
N ALA A 63 7.20 -3.97 7.71
CA ALA A 63 6.50 -5.24 7.91
C ALA A 63 7.45 -6.32 8.48
N GLU A 64 8.64 -6.46 7.92
CA GLU A 64 9.71 -7.34 8.43
C GLU A 64 10.07 -7.00 9.88
N PHE A 65 10.23 -5.71 10.20
CA PHE A 65 10.55 -5.26 11.56
C PHE A 65 9.49 -5.67 12.60
N PHE A 66 8.21 -5.55 12.24
CA PHE A 66 7.09 -5.96 13.10
C PHE A 66 6.70 -7.44 12.95
N ASN A 67 7.42 -8.18 12.11
CA ASN A 67 7.15 -9.57 11.76
C ASN A 67 5.68 -9.80 11.33
N VAL A 68 5.19 -8.93 10.43
CA VAL A 68 3.87 -9.02 9.79
C VAL A 68 4.00 -9.14 8.28
N ASP A 69 2.94 -9.60 7.63
CA ASP A 69 2.88 -9.63 6.17
C ASP A 69 2.88 -8.19 5.60
N PRO A 70 3.71 -7.86 4.60
CA PRO A 70 3.70 -6.54 3.93
C PRO A 70 2.32 -6.13 3.42
N ALA A 71 1.46 -7.08 3.01
CA ALA A 71 0.09 -6.83 2.60
C ALA A 71 -0.77 -6.20 3.70
N TYR A 72 -0.39 -6.36 4.97
CA TYR A 72 -1.05 -5.68 6.07
C TYR A 72 -0.86 -4.16 5.98
N LEU A 73 0.31 -3.66 5.62
CA LEU A 73 0.55 -2.22 5.52
C LEU A 73 0.05 -1.63 4.20
N ILE A 74 -0.06 -2.46 3.17
CA ILE A 74 -0.53 -2.03 1.85
C ILE A 74 -2.07 -1.95 1.89
N PRO A 75 -2.68 -0.80 1.56
CA PRO A 75 -4.13 -0.70 1.48
C PRO A 75 -4.70 -1.74 0.51
N PRO A 76 -5.92 -2.25 0.76
CA PRO A 76 -6.46 -3.42 0.07
C PRO A 76 -6.64 -3.19 -1.44
N SER A 77 -6.66 -1.94 -1.90
CA SER A 77 -6.64 -1.57 -3.32
C SER A 77 -5.34 -1.98 -4.05
N VAL A 78 -4.23 -2.20 -3.33
CA VAL A 78 -2.91 -2.50 -3.90
C VAL A 78 -2.39 -3.87 -3.46
N ALA A 79 -2.74 -4.34 -2.25
CA ALA A 79 -2.27 -5.62 -1.72
C ALA A 79 -2.82 -6.84 -2.49
N GLY A 80 -4.04 -6.74 -3.03
CA GLY A 80 -4.64 -7.77 -3.87
C GLY A 80 -3.95 -7.96 -5.24
N PHE A 81 -3.11 -7.02 -5.67
CA PHE A 81 -2.45 -7.10 -6.98
C PHE A 81 -1.23 -8.04 -7.01
N ALA A 82 -0.54 -8.27 -5.89
CA ALA A 82 0.80 -8.83 -5.90
C ALA A 82 0.87 -10.37 -5.78
N CYS A 83 -0.14 -11.05 -5.24
CA CYS A 83 -0.10 -12.50 -5.03
C CYS A 83 -1.09 -13.23 -5.94
N SER A 84 -0.58 -13.77 -7.05
CA SER A 84 -1.29 -14.65 -7.98
C SER A 84 -2.42 -14.00 -8.80
N GLN A 85 -2.04 -13.10 -9.71
CA GLN A 85 -2.97 -12.64 -10.74
C GLN A 85 -3.32 -13.75 -11.74
N PRO A 86 -4.58 -13.82 -12.22
CA PRO A 86 -4.92 -14.58 -13.41
C PRO A 86 -4.02 -14.18 -14.59
N ALA A 87 -3.76 -15.12 -15.51
CA ALA A 87 -2.89 -14.88 -16.66
C ALA A 87 -3.35 -13.66 -17.51
N GLU A 88 -4.65 -13.42 -17.52
CA GLU A 88 -5.32 -12.31 -18.20
C GLU A 88 -4.92 -10.95 -17.61
N VAL A 89 -4.85 -10.85 -16.29
CA VAL A 89 -4.46 -9.60 -15.61
C VAL A 89 -2.97 -9.32 -15.81
N ALA A 90 -2.13 -10.36 -15.77
CA ALA A 90 -0.70 -10.22 -16.08
C ALA A 90 -0.47 -9.74 -17.53
N ALA A 91 -1.26 -10.24 -18.48
CA ALA A 91 -1.20 -9.80 -19.88
C ALA A 91 -1.62 -8.33 -20.04
N ILE A 92 -2.65 -7.88 -19.31
CA ILE A 92 -3.07 -6.46 -19.31
C ILE A 92 -1.96 -5.58 -18.73
N ALA A 93 -1.37 -5.97 -17.59
CA ALA A 93 -0.29 -5.20 -16.96
C ALA A 93 0.94 -5.05 -17.89
N PHE A 94 1.34 -6.12 -18.58
CA PHE A 94 2.44 -6.10 -19.54
C PHE A 94 2.15 -5.23 -20.78
N ARG A 95 0.89 -5.15 -21.22
CA ARG A 95 0.50 -4.26 -22.32
C ARG A 95 0.46 -2.80 -21.87
N ALA A 96 -0.10 -2.55 -20.69
CA ALA A 96 -0.18 -1.23 -20.09
C ALA A 96 1.22 -0.64 -19.83
N SER A 97 2.23 -1.46 -19.51
CA SER A 97 3.61 -0.99 -19.28
C SER A 97 4.31 -0.45 -20.54
N ARG A 98 3.70 -0.60 -21.73
CA ARG A 98 4.21 -0.09 -23.01
C ARG A 98 3.51 1.19 -23.47
N LEU A 99 2.49 1.64 -22.74
CA LEU A 99 1.73 2.85 -23.07
C LEU A 99 2.43 4.08 -22.52
N ASP A 100 2.28 5.19 -23.24
CA ASP A 100 2.70 6.50 -22.75
C ASP A 100 1.74 7.01 -21.67
N PRO A 101 2.14 8.00 -20.84
CA PRO A 101 1.36 8.44 -19.68
C PRO A 101 -0.06 8.95 -20.01
N GLU A 102 -0.25 9.50 -21.22
CA GLU A 102 -1.56 9.97 -21.69
C GLU A 102 -2.49 8.79 -22.01
N ASP A 103 -1.99 7.81 -22.76
CA ASP A 103 -2.73 6.59 -23.10
C ASP A 103 -3.06 5.76 -21.86
N LEU A 104 -2.14 5.73 -20.89
CA LEU A 104 -2.35 5.04 -19.62
C LEU A 104 -3.53 5.64 -18.84
N LYS A 105 -3.71 6.97 -18.88
CA LYS A 105 -4.87 7.63 -18.27
C LYS A 105 -6.17 7.23 -18.94
N GLY A 106 -6.17 7.16 -20.28
CA GLY A 106 -7.34 6.70 -21.03
C GLY A 106 -7.74 5.26 -20.65
N VAL A 107 -6.76 4.37 -20.54
CA VAL A 107 -7.00 2.98 -20.10
C VAL A 107 -7.54 2.93 -18.66
N GLN A 108 -7.00 3.74 -17.74
CA GLN A 108 -7.52 3.83 -16.37
C GLN A 108 -8.97 4.30 -16.33
N GLU A 109 -9.33 5.29 -17.14
CA GLU A 109 -10.70 5.81 -17.21
C GLU A 109 -11.69 4.74 -17.71
N ILE A 110 -11.31 3.99 -18.75
CA ILE A 110 -12.15 2.89 -19.27
C ILE A 110 -12.35 1.82 -18.19
N ILE A 111 -11.29 1.40 -17.50
CA ILE A 111 -11.38 0.43 -16.41
C ILE A 111 -12.31 0.96 -15.31
N ASN A 112 -12.17 2.23 -14.92
CA ASN A 112 -13.03 2.84 -13.90
C ASN A 112 -14.50 2.85 -14.32
N ARG A 113 -14.81 3.11 -15.59
CA ARG A 113 -16.19 3.08 -16.12
C ARG A 113 -16.79 1.67 -16.12
N ILE A 114 -15.99 0.65 -16.42
CA ILE A 114 -16.42 -0.76 -16.33
C ILE A 114 -16.70 -1.13 -14.87
N VAL A 115 -15.81 -0.77 -13.95
CA VAL A 115 -15.97 -1.04 -12.51
C VAL A 115 -17.15 -0.28 -11.90
N SER A 116 -17.40 0.95 -12.36
CA SER A 116 -18.58 1.77 -12.00
C SER A 116 -19.90 1.16 -12.51
N GLY A 117 -19.83 0.22 -13.46
CA GLY A 117 -21.01 -0.40 -14.09
C GLY A 117 -21.62 0.45 -15.20
N GLU A 118 -20.98 1.55 -15.59
CA GLU A 118 -21.39 2.44 -16.68
C GLU A 118 -21.20 1.78 -18.06
N ILE A 119 -20.25 0.84 -18.15
CA ILE A 119 -20.00 0.04 -19.34
C ILE A 119 -20.20 -1.43 -18.96
N LYS A 120 -21.12 -2.11 -19.66
CA LYS A 120 -21.22 -3.57 -19.63
C LYS A 120 -20.44 -4.19 -20.80
N PRO A 121 -19.67 -5.26 -20.56
CA PRO A 121 -18.91 -5.92 -21.62
C PRO A 121 -19.79 -6.54 -22.72
N ASP A 122 -21.08 -6.77 -22.43
CA ASP A 122 -22.05 -7.28 -23.42
C ASP A 122 -22.39 -6.27 -24.55
N ASN A 123 -21.92 -5.02 -24.44
CA ASN A 123 -22.19 -3.93 -25.39
C ASN A 123 -20.91 -3.35 -26.03
N LEU A 124 -19.81 -4.12 -26.05
CA LEU A 124 -18.51 -3.75 -26.63
C LEU A 124 -18.26 -4.45 -27.97
#